data_AF-A0A9E4LHP8-F1
#
_entry.id   AF-A0A9E4LHP8-F1
#
_cell.length_a   1.000
_cell.length_b   1.000
_cell.length_c   1.000
_cell.angle_alpha   90.00
_cell.angle_beta   90.00
_cell.angle_gamma   90.00
#
_symmetry.space_group_name_H-M   'P 1'
#
loop_
_entity.id
_entity.type
_entity.pdbx_description
1 polymer ?
#
loop_
_entity_poly.entity_id
_entity_poly.type
_entity_poly.pdbx_seq_one_letter_code
_entity_poly.pdbx_strand_id
1 'polypeptide(L)'
;MRGALRTTLLTFALLYLAYAGAQSYFPPLIGNNWDTENAGYDPTALQELNTFLDTTGTKAFILLENGRIAHEQYFDSFTQDSLWYWASAGKTMTSFLIGLAEADGLISRG
;
A
#
# COMPACT_ATOMS: atom_id res chain seq x y z
N MET A 1 37.67 -22.67 -16.88
CA MET A 1 36.52 -23.06 -16.04
C MET A 1 36.40 -22.26 -14.74
N ARG A 2 37.48 -22.04 -13.95
CA ARG A 2 37.41 -21.28 -12.68
C ARG A 2 37.05 -19.79 -12.82
N GLY A 3 37.43 -19.13 -13.91
CA GLY A 3 37.08 -17.71 -14.18
C GLY A 3 35.60 -17.51 -14.53
N ALA A 4 35.08 -18.34 -15.44
CA ALA A 4 33.68 -18.28 -15.88
C ALA A 4 32.70 -18.47 -14.71
N LEU A 5 32.96 -19.43 -13.81
CA LEU A 5 32.11 -19.68 -12.63
C LEU A 5 32.07 -18.49 -11.67
N ARG A 6 33.20 -17.79 -11.47
CA ARG A 6 33.26 -16.59 -10.61
C ARG A 6 32.47 -15.43 -11.21
N THR A 7 32.60 -15.20 -12.51
CA THR A 7 31.84 -14.16 -13.21
C THR A 7 30.35 -14.46 -13.14
N THR A 8 29.93 -15.70 -13.39
CA THR A 8 28.52 -16.11 -13.28
C THR A 8 27.97 -15.88 -11.87
N LEU A 9 28.69 -16.29 -10.82
CA LEU A 9 28.26 -16.07 -9.43
C LEU A 9 28.18 -14.58 -9.05
N LEU A 10 29.13 -13.77 -9.52
CA LEU A 10 29.10 -12.32 -9.30
C LEU A 10 27.91 -11.66 -10.01
N THR A 11 27.60 -12.07 -11.25
CA THR A 11 26.42 -11.58 -11.97
C THR A 11 25.12 -11.98 -11.25
N PHE A 12 25.00 -13.23 -10.77
CA PHE A 12 23.84 -13.66 -9.99
C PHE A 12 23.72 -12.90 -8.65
N ALA A 13 24.83 -12.64 -7.96
CA ALA A 13 24.83 -11.86 -6.72
C ALA A 13 24.42 -10.40 -6.97
N LEU A 14 24.90 -9.78 -8.06
CA LEU A 14 24.52 -8.43 -8.45
C LEU A 14 23.04 -8.34 -8.88
N LEU A 15 22.53 -9.34 -9.61
CA LEU A 15 21.11 -9.43 -9.96
C LEU A 15 20.24 -9.63 -8.71
N TYR A 16 20.67 -10.45 -7.76
CA TYR A 16 19.97 -10.66 -6.50
C TYR A 16 19.96 -9.38 -5.65
N LEU A 17 21.08 -8.65 -5.55
CA LEU A 17 21.14 -7.37 -4.84
C LEU A 17 20.30 -6.28 -5.52
N ALA A 18 20.25 -6.26 -6.85
CA ALA A 18 19.35 -5.38 -7.59
C ALA A 18 17.87 -5.72 -7.36
N TYR A 19 17.54 -7.01 -7.18
CA TYR A 19 16.18 -7.46 -6.89
C TYR A 19 15.80 -7.37 -5.40
N ALA A 20 16.78 -7.38 -4.50
CA ALA A 20 16.59 -7.25 -3.06
C ALA A 20 16.23 -5.81 -2.63
N GLY A 21 16.35 -4.85 -3.53
CA GLY A 21 16.01 -3.45 -3.30
C GLY A 21 14.61 -3.10 -3.75
N ALA A 22 13.60 -3.38 -2.91
CA ALA A 22 12.45 -2.51 -2.68
C ALA A 22 11.55 -3.15 -1.61
N GLN A 23 11.74 -2.77 -0.34
CA GLN A 23 10.56 -2.73 0.53
C GLN A 23 9.62 -1.70 -0.11
N SER A 24 8.39 -2.10 -0.46
CA SER A 24 7.35 -1.14 -0.82
C SER A 24 7.24 -0.14 0.33
N TYR A 25 7.15 1.15 0.02
CA TYR A 25 7.08 2.19 1.02
C TYR A 25 5.97 1.87 2.03
N PHE A 26 6.25 2.07 3.32
CA PHE A 26 5.25 2.03 4.37
C PHE A 26 5.21 3.39 5.04
N PRO A 27 4.03 3.95 5.34
CA PRO A 27 3.91 5.24 5.98
C PRO A 27 4.62 5.29 7.34
N PRO A 28 5.05 6.48 7.79
CA PRO A 28 5.72 6.62 9.08
C PRO A 28 4.78 6.18 10.21
N LEU A 29 5.33 5.47 11.21
CA LEU A 29 4.59 5.04 12.40
C LEU A 29 4.21 6.22 13.32
N ILE A 30 4.85 7.37 13.14
CA ILE A 30 4.64 8.59 13.93
C ILE A 30 4.44 9.75 12.95
N GLY A 31 3.32 10.46 13.08
CA GLY A 31 2.91 11.54 12.18
C GLY A 31 2.06 11.05 11.00
N ASN A 32 1.54 12.00 10.21
CA ASN A 32 0.55 11.73 9.15
C ASN A 32 1.05 12.04 7.73
N ASN A 33 2.36 12.26 7.57
CA ASN A 33 2.92 12.63 6.27
C ASN A 33 3.25 11.37 5.46
N TRP A 34 2.32 10.97 4.60
CA TRP A 34 2.55 9.91 3.62
C TRP A 34 3.25 10.50 2.39
N ASP A 35 4.18 9.75 1.83
CA ASP A 35 4.86 10.14 0.60
C ASP A 35 3.92 9.96 -0.59
N THR A 36 3.87 10.97 -1.45
CA THR A 36 3.17 10.91 -2.74
C THR A 36 4.12 10.51 -3.85
N GLU A 37 3.64 9.78 -4.86
CA GLU A 37 4.40 9.56 -6.09
C GLU A 37 3.65 10.02 -7.33
N ASN A 38 4.40 10.50 -8.33
CA ASN A 38 3.85 10.72 -9.65
C ASN A 38 3.96 9.42 -10.46
N ALA A 39 2.92 8.61 -10.37
CA ALA A 39 2.79 7.33 -11.05
C ALA A 39 2.49 7.44 -12.56
N GLY A 40 2.34 8.66 -13.10
CA GLY A 40 2.10 8.86 -14.54
C GLY A 40 0.69 8.50 -15.01
N TYR A 41 -0.30 8.45 -14.12
CA TYR A 41 -1.71 8.36 -14.50
C TYR A 41 -2.13 9.54 -15.38
N ASP A 42 -2.98 9.28 -16.38
CA ASP A 42 -3.55 10.33 -17.23
C ASP A 42 -4.43 11.28 -16.39
N PRO A 43 -4.13 12.60 -16.36
CA PRO A 43 -4.93 13.57 -15.61
C PRO A 43 -6.40 13.59 -16.02
N THR A 44 -6.71 13.31 -17.29
CA THR A 44 -8.10 13.29 -17.79
C THR A 44 -8.87 12.14 -17.17
N ALA A 45 -8.29 10.93 -17.20
CA ALA A 45 -8.86 9.74 -16.57
C ALA A 45 -9.04 9.90 -15.04
N LEU A 46 -8.09 10.54 -14.35
CA LEU A 46 -8.24 10.84 -12.92
C LEU A 46 -9.40 11.78 -12.64
N GLN A 47 -9.64 12.77 -13.50
CA GLN A 47 -10.77 13.68 -13.36
C GLN A 47 -12.11 12.98 -13.63
N GLU A 48 -12.16 12.09 -14.63
CA GLU A 48 -13.33 11.24 -14.89
C GLU A 48 -13.62 10.31 -13.70
N LEU A 49 -12.60 9.70 -13.12
CA LEU A 49 -12.70 8.90 -11.90
C LEU A 49 -13.26 9.73 -10.73
N ASN A 50 -12.71 10.91 -10.47
CA ASN A 50 -13.20 11.79 -9.41
C ASN A 50 -14.68 12.15 -9.60
N THR A 51 -15.09 12.41 -10.84
CA THR A 51 -16.49 12.71 -11.19
C THR A 51 -17.39 11.49 -10.92
N PHE A 52 -16.95 10.30 -11.28
CA PHE A 52 -17.67 9.06 -10.99
C PHE A 52 -17.80 8.82 -9.47
N LEU A 53 -16.72 8.99 -8.72
CA LEU A 53 -16.70 8.81 -7.26
C LEU A 53 -17.65 9.78 -6.55
N ASP A 54 -17.64 11.06 -6.95
CA ASP A 54 -18.54 12.08 -6.41
C ASP A 54 -20.01 11.74 -6.71
N THR A 55 -20.33 11.47 -7.98
CA THR A 55 -21.70 11.17 -8.41
C THR A 55 -22.26 9.87 -7.84
N THR A 56 -21.39 8.96 -7.37
CA THR A 56 -21.78 7.71 -6.69
C THR A 56 -21.78 7.83 -5.17
N GLY A 57 -21.55 9.02 -4.62
CA GLY A 57 -21.64 9.29 -3.18
C GLY A 57 -20.43 8.80 -2.37
N THR A 58 -19.28 8.59 -3.01
CA THR A 58 -18.01 8.29 -2.32
C THR A 58 -17.63 9.45 -1.41
N LYS A 59 -17.10 9.16 -0.21
CA LYS A 59 -16.69 10.19 0.76
C LYS A 59 -15.19 10.43 0.79
N ALA A 60 -14.41 9.38 0.64
CA ALA A 60 -12.95 9.42 0.54
C ALA A 60 -12.46 8.29 -0.35
N PHE A 61 -11.42 8.55 -1.13
CA PHE A 61 -10.77 7.56 -1.99
C PHE A 61 -9.25 7.77 -1.97
N ILE A 62 -8.51 6.67 -1.87
CA ILE A 62 -7.04 6.66 -1.90
C ILE A 62 -6.58 5.56 -2.86
N LEU A 63 -5.66 5.92 -3.75
CA LEU A 63 -4.96 5.02 -4.66
C LEU A 63 -3.48 5.00 -4.28
N LEU A 64 -2.98 3.80 -4.00
CA LEU A 64 -1.59 3.58 -3.62
C LEU A 64 -0.84 2.85 -4.73
N GLU A 65 0.35 3.32 -5.04
CA GLU A 65 1.31 2.63 -5.91
C GLU A 65 2.61 2.41 -5.15
N ASN A 66 3.06 1.16 -5.08
CA ASN A 66 4.23 0.77 -4.28
C ASN A 66 4.19 1.25 -2.82
N GLY A 67 2.97 1.41 -2.27
CA GLY A 67 2.70 1.89 -0.92
C GLY A 67 2.59 3.42 -0.77
N ARG A 68 2.97 4.19 -1.79
CA ARG A 68 2.91 5.66 -1.82
C ARG A 68 1.58 6.15 -2.36
N ILE A 69 1.16 7.36 -1.99
CA ILE A 69 -0.08 7.96 -2.50
C ILE A 69 0.13 8.41 -3.95
N ALA A 70 -0.54 7.74 -4.89
CA ALA A 70 -0.57 8.17 -6.28
C ALA A 70 -1.72 9.13 -6.56
N HIS A 71 -2.86 8.94 -5.88
CA HIS A 71 -4.02 9.83 -5.95
C HIS A 71 -4.84 9.71 -4.66
N GLU A 72 -5.32 10.83 -4.14
CA GLU A 72 -6.14 10.89 -2.94
C GLU A 72 -7.17 12.01 -3.09
N GLN A 73 -8.44 11.70 -2.82
CA GLN A 73 -9.55 12.63 -3.01
C GLN A 73 -10.58 12.47 -1.90
N TYR A 74 -11.01 13.62 -1.37
CA TYR A 74 -12.09 13.74 -0.40
C TYR A 74 -13.24 14.55 -1.02
N PHE A 75 -14.47 14.19 -0.66
CA PHE A 75 -15.69 14.79 -1.20
C PHE A 75 -16.55 15.43 -0.10
N ASP A 76 -17.44 16.34 -0.46
CA ASP A 76 -18.25 17.14 0.47
C ASP A 76 -17.40 17.85 1.55
N SER A 77 -17.65 17.58 2.83
CA SER A 77 -16.91 18.09 3.98
C SER A 77 -15.95 17.05 4.58
N PHE A 78 -15.70 15.93 3.89
CA PHE A 78 -14.72 14.94 4.36
C PHE A 78 -13.31 15.48 4.24
N THR A 79 -12.49 15.06 5.18
CA THR A 79 -11.06 15.32 5.27
C THR A 79 -10.34 14.01 5.58
N GLN A 80 -9.01 14.03 5.54
CA GLN A 80 -8.16 12.89 5.88
C GLN A 80 -8.51 12.24 7.22
N ASP A 81 -8.89 13.03 8.22
CA ASP A 81 -9.19 12.54 9.57
C ASP A 81 -10.69 12.30 9.83
N SER A 82 -11.53 12.37 8.79
CA SER A 82 -12.97 12.16 8.95
C SER A 82 -13.30 10.69 9.20
N LEU A 83 -14.07 10.43 10.27
CA LEU A 83 -14.53 9.08 10.60
C LEU A 83 -15.67 8.64 9.68
N TRP A 84 -15.59 7.41 9.17
CA TRP A 84 -16.64 6.79 8.37
C TRP A 84 -16.96 5.38 8.83
N TYR A 85 -18.21 4.97 8.62
CA TYR A 85 -18.67 3.63 8.97
C TYR A 85 -18.02 2.57 8.07
N TRP A 86 -17.16 1.72 8.66
CA TRP A 86 -16.35 0.73 7.94
C TRP A 86 -16.90 -0.71 8.00
N ALA A 87 -18.20 -0.88 8.30
CA ALA A 87 -19.01 -2.09 8.16
C ALA A 87 -18.26 -3.45 8.26
N SER A 88 -18.37 -4.29 7.23
CA SER A 88 -17.76 -5.62 7.22
C SER A 88 -16.25 -5.64 6.99
N ALA A 89 -15.64 -4.57 6.51
CA ALA A 89 -14.19 -4.50 6.40
C ALA A 89 -13.50 -4.56 7.78
N GLY A 90 -14.21 -4.19 8.86
CA GLY A 90 -13.75 -4.44 10.23
C GLY A 90 -13.42 -5.93 10.51
N LYS A 91 -14.09 -6.88 9.83
CA LYS A 91 -13.80 -8.31 10.00
C LYS A 91 -12.41 -8.68 9.49
N THR A 92 -11.94 -8.04 8.41
CA THR A 92 -10.58 -8.24 7.89
C THR A 92 -9.55 -7.81 8.91
N MET A 93 -9.72 -6.63 9.51
CA MET A 93 -8.84 -6.15 10.58
C MET A 93 -8.86 -7.09 11.79
N THR A 94 -10.04 -7.52 12.24
CA THR A 94 -10.16 -8.48 13.34
C THR A 94 -9.46 -9.80 13.03
N SER A 95 -9.65 -10.36 11.83
CA SER A 95 -9.01 -11.61 11.43
C SER A 95 -7.49 -11.47 11.37
N PHE A 96 -6.96 -10.32 10.92
CA PHE A 96 -5.54 -10.05 10.91
C PHE A 96 -4.95 -10.01 12.33
N LEU A 97 -5.61 -9.30 13.25
CA LEU A 97 -5.19 -9.23 14.66
C LEU A 97 -5.25 -10.60 15.34
N ILE A 98 -6.26 -11.42 15.04
CA ILE A 98 -6.32 -12.81 15.52
C ILE A 98 -5.15 -13.63 14.99
N GLY A 99 -4.80 -13.50 13.70
CA GLY A 99 -3.63 -14.17 13.12
C GLY A 99 -2.32 -13.76 13.79
N LEU A 100 -2.16 -12.48 14.14
CA LEU A 100 -1.00 -12.02 14.91
C LEU A 100 -0.96 -12.62 16.32
N ALA A 101 -2.10 -12.63 17.03
CA ALA A 101 -2.18 -13.23 18.36
C ALA A 101 -1.90 -14.75 18.35
N GLU A 102 -2.28 -15.46 17.29
CA GLU A 102 -1.90 -16.87 17.07
C GLU A 102 -0.38 -17.01 16.85
N ALA A 103 0.21 -16.16 15.99
CA ALA A 103 1.64 -16.17 15.72
C ALA A 103 2.48 -15.86 16.97
N ASP A 104 1.98 -15.00 17.85
CA ASP A 104 2.59 -14.65 19.13
C ASP A 104 2.32 -15.70 20.24
N GLY A 105 1.52 -16.74 19.96
CA GLY A 105 1.18 -17.80 20.91
C GLY A 105 0.24 -17.36 22.04
N LEU A 106 -0.45 -16.23 21.88
CA LEU A 106 -1.40 -15.69 22.86
C LEU A 106 -2.75 -16.43 22.83
N ILE A 107 -3.09 -17.01 21.69
CA ILE A 107 -4.28 -17.83 21.48
C ILE A 107 -3.92 -19.08 20.68
N SER A 108 -4.65 -20.17 20.90
CA SER A 108 -4.55 -21.39 20.11
C SER A 108 -5.90 -21.73 19.49
N ARG A 109 -5.86 -22.27 18.27
CA ARG A 109 -7.02 -22.99 17.72
C ARG A 109 -7.01 -24.39 18.34
N GLY A 110 -8.14 -24.76 18.95
CA GLY A 110 -8.33 -26.09 19.54
C GLY A 110 -8.27 -27.21 18.51
#